data_AF-A0A938TDT6-F1
#
_entry.id   AF-A0A938TDT6-F1
#
_cell.length_a   1.000
_cell.length_b   1.000
_cell.length_c   1.000
_cell.angle_alpha   90.00
_cell.angle_beta   90.00
_cell.angle_gamma   90.00
#
_symmetry.space_group_name_H-M   'P 1'
#
loop_
_entity.id
_entity.type
_entity.pdbx_description
1 polymer ?
#
loop_
_entity_poly.entity_id
_entity_poly.type
_entity_poly.pdbx_seq_one_letter_code
_entity_poly.pdbx_strand_id
1 'polypeptide(L)'
;MEGVIAVFIPIVTVLVIGIVVVTGIYFQSKEKQLMIEKGLSYEQMTEFIKSKRDPFLSLKIGIVILFFGVGLGIGLLIERFTGVEEWIPFLIISMIGLGFITAFFAAKKLSNK
;
A
#
# COMPACT_ATOMS: atom_id res chain seq x y z
N MET A 1 -17.62 -8.53 26.72
CA MET A 1 -17.75 -7.94 25.36
C MET A 1 -16.44 -7.99 24.58
N GLU A 2 -15.27 -7.95 25.22
CA GLU A 2 -13.95 -7.97 24.58
C GLU A 2 -13.69 -9.20 23.70
N GLY A 3 -14.12 -10.40 24.12
CA GLY A 3 -13.93 -11.63 23.34
C GLY A 3 -14.67 -11.67 22.00
N VAL A 4 -15.82 -11.00 21.88
CA VAL A 4 -16.56 -10.91 20.61
C VAL A 4 -15.82 -10.00 19.63
N ILE A 5 -15.26 -8.89 20.12
CA ILE A 5 -14.48 -7.93 19.33
C ILE A 5 -13.18 -8.59 18.82
N ALA A 6 -12.51 -9.37 19.66
CA ALA A 6 -11.27 -10.06 19.31
C ALA A 6 -11.43 -11.05 18.14
N VAL A 7 -12.58 -11.73 18.02
CA VAL A 7 -12.89 -12.62 16.90
C VAL A 7 -13.32 -11.85 15.66
N PHE A 8 -13.91 -10.67 15.82
CA PHE A 8 -14.40 -9.85 14.72
C PHE A 8 -13.26 -9.23 13.90
N ILE A 9 -12.17 -8.80 14.56
CA ILE A 9 -11.00 -8.18 13.91
C ILE A 9 -10.40 -9.04 12.79
N PRO A 10 -10.04 -10.32 13.01
CA PRO A 10 -9.47 -11.16 11.94
C PRO A 10 -10.48 -11.44 10.82
N ILE A 11 -11.76 -11.63 11.14
CA ILE A 11 -12.82 -11.89 10.14
C ILE A 11 -12.96 -10.68 9.20
N VAL A 12 -13.09 -9.48 9.76
CA VAL A 12 -13.21 -8.24 8.97
C VAL A 12 -11.95 -8.02 8.14
N THR A 13 -10.76 -8.26 8.71
CA THR A 13 -9.49 -8.10 7.99
C THR A 13 -9.41 -9.01 6.77
N VAL A 14 -9.75 -10.29 6.91
CA VAL A 14 -9.77 -11.25 5.79
C VAL A 14 -10.79 -10.86 4.73
N LEU A 15 -11.99 -10.42 5.13
CA LEU A 15 -13.02 -9.95 4.19
C LEU A 15 -12.57 -8.73 3.41
N VAL A 16 -12.01 -7.72 4.06
CA VAL A 16 -11.54 -6.49 3.41
C VAL A 16 -10.41 -6.80 2.43
N ILE A 17 -9.41 -7.59 2.84
CA ILE A 17 -8.33 -8.03 1.95
C ILE A 17 -8.89 -8.80 0.75
N GLY A 18 -9.81 -9.75 1.00
CA GLY A 18 -10.46 -10.54 -0.03
C GLY A 18 -11.19 -9.67 -1.06
N ILE A 19 -11.98 -8.69 -0.61
CA ILE A 19 -12.69 -7.75 -1.49
C ILE A 19 -11.68 -6.94 -2.32
N VAL A 20 -10.66 -6.35 -1.70
CA VAL A 20 -9.65 -5.55 -2.41
C VAL A 20 -8.94 -6.36 -3.49
N VAL A 21 -8.55 -7.60 -3.18
CA VAL A 21 -7.89 -8.50 -4.13
C VAL A 21 -8.83 -8.88 -5.28
N VAL A 22 -10.07 -9.30 -4.97
CA VAL A 22 -11.06 -9.68 -5.98
C VAL A 22 -11.38 -8.51 -6.90
N THR A 23 -11.62 -7.33 -6.33
CA THR A 23 -11.87 -6.10 -7.09
C THR A 23 -10.66 -5.75 -7.98
N GLY A 24 -9.44 -5.86 -7.47
CA GLY A 24 -8.22 -5.63 -8.25
C GLY A 24 -8.07 -6.59 -9.43
N ILE A 25 -8.36 -7.88 -9.23
CA ILE A 25 -8.32 -8.89 -10.31
C ILE A 25 -9.44 -8.67 -11.32
N TYR A 26 -10.63 -8.30 -10.84
CA TYR A 26 -11.79 -8.00 -11.68
C TYR A 26 -11.50 -6.85 -12.64
N PHE A 27 -10.98 -5.74 -12.13
CA PHE A 27 -10.62 -4.59 -12.97
C PHE A 27 -9.50 -4.92 -13.97
N GLN A 28 -8.47 -5.67 -13.57
CA GLN A 28 -7.44 -6.12 -14.51
C GLN A 28 -8.00 -6.99 -15.64
N SER A 29 -8.98 -7.85 -15.32
CA SER A 29 -9.64 -8.70 -16.32
C SER A 29 -10.50 -7.88 -17.28
N LYS A 30 -11.23 -6.89 -16.76
CA LYS A 30 -12.03 -5.94 -17.55
C LYS A 30 -11.17 -5.07 -18.47
N GLU A 31 -10.02 -4.56 -18.00
CA GLU A 31 -9.10 -3.78 -18.83
C GLU A 31 -8.62 -4.59 -20.05
N LYS A 32 -8.22 -5.85 -19.84
CA LYS A 32 -7.78 -6.74 -20.93
C LYS A 32 -8.88 -7.04 -21.95
N GLN A 33 -10.11 -7.29 -21.49
CA GLN A 33 -11.26 -7.51 -22.38
C GLN A 33 -11.54 -6.27 -23.24
N LEU A 34 -11.51 -5.08 -22.63
CA LEU A 34 -11.77 -3.82 -23.34
C LEU A 34 -10.69 -3.50 -24.39
N MET A 35 -9.45 -3.93 -24.17
CA MET A 35 -8.36 -3.83 -25.15
C MET A 35 -8.60 -4.77 -26.35
N ILE A 36 -9.11 -5.98 -26.12
CA ILE A 36 -9.47 -6.94 -27.17
C ILE A 36 -10.67 -6.42 -27.98
N GLU A 37 -11.70 -5.90 -27.32
CA GLU A 37 -12.88 -5.30 -27.99
C GLU A 37 -12.52 -4.11 -28.88
N LYS A 38 -11.49 -3.35 -28.51
CA LYS A 38 -10.96 -2.24 -29.31
C LYS A 38 -10.06 -2.67 -30.46
N GLY A 39 -9.82 -3.97 -30.64
CA GLY A 39 -9.07 -4.52 -31.77
C GLY A 39 -7.56 -4.28 -31.71
N LEU A 40 -6.99 -4.05 -30.53
CA LEU A 40 -5.53 -3.94 -30.36
C LEU A 40 -4.86 -5.27 -30.73
N SER A 41 -3.73 -5.22 -31.43
CA SER A 41 -2.93 -6.43 -31.67
C SER A 41 -2.31 -6.93 -30.36
N TYR A 42 -1.94 -8.22 -30.33
CA TYR A 42 -1.27 -8.79 -29.16
C TYR A 42 0.05 -8.08 -28.84
N GLU A 43 0.82 -7.67 -29.85
CA GLU A 43 2.04 -6.89 -29.63
C GLU A 43 1.74 -5.53 -28.98
N GLN A 44 0.71 -4.82 -29.47
CA GLN A 44 0.32 -3.51 -28.94
C GLN A 44 -0.19 -3.61 -27.50
N MET A 45 -0.94 -4.66 -27.15
CA MET A 45 -1.37 -4.88 -25.76
C MET A 45 -0.17 -5.09 -24.83
N THR A 46 0.81 -5.87 -25.27
CA THR A 46 1.98 -6.21 -24.47
C THR A 46 2.88 -4.99 -24.24
N GLU A 47 3.01 -4.13 -25.25
CA GLU A 47 3.73 -2.87 -25.16
C GLU A 47 3.04 -1.89 -24.20
N PHE A 48 1.71 -1.77 -24.27
CA PHE A 48 0.93 -0.92 -23.37
C PHE A 48 1.03 -1.35 -21.90
N ILE A 49 1.01 -2.67 -21.65
CA ILE A 49 1.16 -3.23 -20.29
C ILE A 49 2.58 -3.01 -19.76
N LYS A 50 3.62 -3.15 -20.59
CA LYS A 50 5.00 -2.86 -20.21
C LYS A 50 5.20 -1.38 -19.86
N SER A 51 4.60 -0.48 -20.62
CA SER A 51 4.67 0.97 -20.38
C SER A 51 4.02 1.39 -19.06
N LYS A 52 3.04 0.64 -18.55
CA LYS A 52 2.27 1.00 -17.34
C LYS A 52 2.96 0.63 -16.02
N ARG A 53 4.04 -0.16 -16.05
CA ARG A 53 4.70 -0.67 -14.84
C ARG A 53 5.59 0.41 -14.23
N ASP A 54 5.17 0.98 -13.10
CA ASP A 54 5.96 1.97 -12.36
C ASP A 54 7.29 1.35 -11.89
N PRO A 55 8.44 1.78 -12.44
CA PRO A 55 9.74 1.20 -12.12
C PRO A 55 10.18 1.51 -10.68
N PHE A 56 9.59 2.52 -10.04
CA PHE A 56 9.93 2.95 -8.69
C PHE A 56 8.97 2.40 -7.63
N LEU A 57 8.06 1.48 -7.99
CA LEU A 57 7.09 0.92 -7.05
C LEU A 57 7.79 0.22 -5.86
N SER A 58 8.85 -0.54 -6.12
CA SER A 58 9.64 -1.23 -5.08
C SER A 58 10.30 -0.23 -4.13
N LEU A 59 10.84 0.87 -4.66
CA LEU A 59 11.43 1.95 -3.87
C LEU A 59 10.39 2.63 -2.97
N LYS A 60 9.22 2.95 -3.54
CA LYS A 60 8.11 3.57 -2.79
C LYS A 60 7.66 2.68 -1.63
N ILE A 61 7.50 1.38 -1.87
CA ILE A 61 7.13 0.41 -0.83
C ILE A 61 8.23 0.32 0.24
N GLY A 62 9.50 0.25 -0.15
CA GLY A 62 10.62 0.18 0.79
C GLY A 62 10.69 1.39 1.72
N ILE A 63 10.50 2.61 1.19
CA ILE A 63 10.48 3.84 1.98
C ILE A 63 9.31 3.81 2.99
N VAL A 64 8.11 3.44 2.56
CA VAL A 64 6.94 3.39 3.45
C VAL A 64 7.13 2.35 4.57
N ILE A 65 7.66 1.16 4.25
CA ILE A 65 7.95 0.12 5.26
C ILE A 65 8.99 0.61 6.28
N LEU A 66 10.02 1.32 5.83
CA LEU A 66 11.02 1.89 6.73
C LEU A 66 10.39 2.87 7.72
N PHE A 67 9.58 3.81 7.21
CA PHE A 67 8.89 4.78 8.07
C PHE A 67 7.88 4.11 9.01
N PHE A 68 7.18 3.07 8.57
CA PHE A 68 6.32 2.25 9.43
C PHE A 68 7.12 1.63 10.59
N GLY A 69 8.26 0.99 10.29
CA GLY A 69 9.12 0.38 11.30
C GLY A 69 9.68 1.41 12.29
N VAL A 70 10.06 2.60 11.82
CA VAL A 70 10.52 3.70 12.69
C VAL A 70 9.38 4.23 13.55
N GLY A 71 8.19 4.46 12.99
CA GLY A 71 7.01 4.91 13.74
C GLY A 71 6.60 3.92 14.84
N LEU A 72 6.64 2.63 14.54
CA LEU A 72 6.39 1.57 15.51
C LEU A 72 7.47 1.53 16.59
N GLY A 73 8.74 1.55 16.22
CA GLY A 73 9.85 1.52 17.17
C GLY A 73 9.87 2.72 18.11
N ILE A 74 9.66 3.93 17.60
CA ILE A 74 9.56 5.15 18.41
C ILE A 74 8.29 5.11 19.27
N GLY A 75 7.17 4.63 18.72
CA GLY A 75 5.91 4.47 19.45
C GLY A 75 6.05 3.60 20.69
N LEU A 76 6.64 2.42 20.56
CA LEU A 76 6.90 1.51 21.68
C LEU A 76 7.87 2.10 22.71
N LEU A 77 8.89 2.83 22.25
CA LEU A 77 9.82 3.48 23.17
C LEU A 77 9.12 4.55 24.00
N ILE A 78 8.33 5.43 23.37
CA ILE A 78 7.63 6.51 24.06
C ILE A 78 6.59 5.96 25.03
N GLU A 79 5.78 4.99 24.60
CA GLU A 79 4.84 4.29 25.46
C GLU A 79 5.52 3.75 26.73
N ARG A 80 6.72 3.17 26.61
CA ARG A 80 7.46 2.65 27.76
C ARG A 80 7.85 3.73 28.77
N PHE A 81 8.04 4.97 28.34
CA PHE A 81 8.41 6.09 29.22
C PHE A 81 7.18 6.86 29.74
N THR A 82 6.13 7.02 28.94
CA THR A 82 4.95 7.82 29.29
C THR A 82 3.78 7.00 29.83
N GLY A 83 3.75 5.69 29.57
CA GLY A 83 2.64 4.81 29.93
C GLY A 83 1.33 5.07 29.15
N VAL A 84 1.42 5.82 28.05
CA VAL A 84 0.27 6.22 27.22
C VAL A 84 0.31 5.41 25.93
N GLU A 85 -0.65 4.51 25.75
CA GLU A 85 -0.69 3.53 24.64
C GLU A 85 -1.02 4.20 23.29
N GLU A 86 -1.68 5.36 23.32
CA GLU A 86 -2.14 6.10 22.14
C GLU A 86 -0.97 6.65 21.29
N TRP A 87 0.24 6.71 21.85
CA TRP A 87 1.43 7.12 21.10
C TRP A 87 1.79 6.16 19.97
N ILE A 88 1.53 4.86 20.14
CA ILE A 88 1.85 3.84 19.14
C ILE A 88 1.06 4.09 17.84
N PRO A 89 -0.30 4.09 17.83
CA PRO A 89 -1.05 4.30 16.60
C PRO A 89 -0.81 5.70 16.02
N PHE A 90 -0.64 6.73 16.88
CA PHE A 90 -0.37 8.09 16.41
C PHE A 90 0.95 8.18 15.63
N LEU A 91 2.03 7.62 16.16
CA LEU A 91 3.35 7.67 15.53
C LEU A 91 3.45 6.80 14.29
N ILE A 92 2.80 5.63 14.29
CA ILE A 92 2.70 4.77 13.11
C ILE A 92 2.02 5.50 11.96
N ILE A 93 0.84 6.11 12.19
CA ILE A 93 0.08 6.80 11.15
C ILE A 93 0.83 8.03 10.64
N SER A 94 1.39 8.84 11.57
CA SER A 94 2.15 10.04 11.22
C SER A 94 3.39 9.70 10.38
N MET A 95 4.17 8.69 10.79
CA MET A 95 5.38 8.29 10.08
C MET A 95 5.07 7.63 8.73
N ILE A 96 4.04 6.79 8.62
CA ILE A 96 3.60 6.27 7.31
C ILE A 96 3.25 7.43 6.37
N GLY A 97 2.53 8.44 6.84
CA GLY A 97 2.20 9.63 6.06
C GLY A 97 3.46 10.33 5.51
N LEU A 98 4.45 10.54 6.38
CA LEU A 98 5.76 11.06 5.96
C LEU A 98 6.49 10.13 4.98
N GLY A 99 6.37 8.81 5.16
CA GLY A 99 6.89 7.80 4.25
C GLY A 99 6.32 7.93 2.84
N PHE A 100 5.01 8.16 2.70
CA PHE A 100 4.40 8.38 1.38
C PHE A 100 4.85 9.68 0.72
N ILE A 101 4.95 10.76 1.49
CA ILE A 101 5.41 12.06 0.98
C ILE A 101 6.86 11.95 0.48
N THR A 102 7.73 11.36 1.29
CA THR A 102 9.14 11.16 0.93
C THR A 102 9.31 10.20 -0.25
N ALA A 103 8.53 9.11 -0.30
CA ALA A 103 8.50 8.19 -1.43
C ALA A 103 8.09 8.88 -2.74
N PHE A 104 7.11 9.79 -2.69
CA PHE A 104 6.70 10.57 -3.85
C PHE A 104 7.82 11.48 -4.36
N PHE A 105 8.46 12.25 -3.46
CA PHE A 105 9.56 13.13 -3.86
C PHE A 105 10.78 12.35 -4.35
N ALA A 106 11.11 11.22 -3.72
CA ALA A 106 12.21 10.36 -4.15
C ALA A 106 11.98 9.82 -5.56
N ALA A 107 10.78 9.26 -5.82
CA ALA A 107 10.41 8.76 -7.14
C ALA A 107 10.40 9.88 -8.20
N LYS A 108 9.86 11.07 -7.86
CA LYS A 108 9.85 12.23 -8.77
C LYS A 108 11.26 12.69 -9.13
N LYS A 109 12.18 12.72 -8.16
CA LYS A 109 13.58 13.10 -8.39
C LYS A 109 14.31 12.10 -9.30
N LEU A 110 14.06 10.81 -9.12
CA LEU A 110 14.63 9.75 -9.94
C LEU A 110 14.03 9.68 -11.34
N SER A 111 12.74 10.01 -11.49
CA SER A 111 12.06 10.05 -12.79
C SER A 111 12.47 11.25 -13.66
N ASN A 112 12.94 12.34 -13.05
CA ASN A 112 13.38 13.56 -13.75
C ASN A 112 14.88 13.53 -14.12
N LYS A 113 15.55 12.41 -13.92
CA LYS A 113 16.99 12.24 -14.18
C LYS A 113 17.18 11.17 -15.25
#